data_AF-A0AAE4A4C5-F1
#
_entry.id   AF-A0AAE4A4C5-F1
#
_cell.length_a   1.000
_cell.length_b   1.000
_cell.length_c   1.000
_cell.angle_alpha   90.00
_cell.angle_beta   90.00
_cell.angle_gamma   90.00
#
_symmetry.space_group_name_H-M   'P 1'
#
loop_
_entity.id
_entity.type
_entity.pdbx_description
1 polymer ?
#
loop_
_entity_poly.entity_id
_entity_poly.type
_entity_poly.pdbx_seq_one_letter_code
_entity_poly.pdbx_strand_id
1 'polypeptide(L)'
;MATVKDERLQIRVDPQRKQLLERAADATHQNLSAFVLQAAAQHAEEVLAERTAIKLSPQAAEAFSDALAQPARVNERLAAALDRPRGFRWID
;
A
#
# COMPACT_ATOMS: atom_id res chain seq x y z
N MET A 1 -1.12 -9.31 -27.05
CA MET A 1 -2.16 -8.34 -27.50
C MET A 1 -1.94 -7.06 -26.72
N ALA A 2 -1.80 -5.92 -27.40
CA ALA A 2 -1.64 -4.63 -26.72
C ALA A 2 -2.93 -4.30 -25.97
N THR A 3 -2.86 -4.09 -24.66
CA THR A 3 -3.99 -3.69 -23.83
C THR A 3 -4.44 -2.29 -24.24
N VAL A 4 -5.68 -2.16 -24.71
CA VAL A 4 -6.28 -0.87 -25.02
C VAL A 4 -6.53 -0.14 -23.70
N LYS A 5 -5.95 1.07 -23.56
CA LYS A 5 -6.19 1.95 -22.40
C LYS A 5 -7.54 2.65 -22.59
N ASP A 6 -8.63 2.00 -22.20
CA ASP A 6 -10.01 2.47 -22.46
C ASP A 6 -10.61 3.32 -21.32
N GLU A 7 -10.05 3.22 -20.11
CA GLU A 7 -10.54 3.99 -18.96
C GLU A 7 -9.96 5.41 -18.92
N ARG A 8 -10.82 6.41 -18.63
CA ARG A 8 -10.45 7.84 -18.64
C ARG A 8 -10.48 8.44 -17.25
N LEU A 9 -9.37 9.04 -16.84
CA LEU A 9 -9.26 9.83 -15.61
C LEU A 9 -9.39 11.33 -15.92
N GLN A 10 -10.43 11.99 -15.39
CA GLN A 10 -10.65 13.43 -15.57
C GLN A 10 -10.32 14.17 -14.27
N ILE A 11 -9.36 15.10 -14.31
CA ILE A 11 -8.89 15.86 -13.14
C ILE A 11 -8.98 17.35 -13.44
N ARG A 12 -9.54 18.12 -12.50
CA ARG A 12 -9.50 19.58 -12.53
C ARG A 12 -8.27 20.07 -11.79
N VAL A 13 -7.52 20.99 -12.40
CA VAL A 13 -6.32 21.59 -11.80
C VAL A 13 -6.39 23.10 -12.01
N ASP A 14 -5.85 23.85 -11.06
CA ASP A 14 -5.62 25.28 -11.25
C ASP A 14 -4.42 25.53 -12.20
N PRO A 15 -4.33 26.71 -12.84
CA PRO A 15 -3.30 26.99 -13.84
C PRO A 15 -1.87 26.88 -13.30
N GLN A 16 -1.65 27.27 -12.04
CA GLN A 16 -0.33 27.24 -11.41
C GLN A 16 0.16 25.80 -11.23
N ARG A 17 -0.72 24.90 -10.76
CA ARG A 17 -0.42 23.47 -10.67
C ARG A 17 -0.23 22.83 -12.04
N LYS A 18 -1.01 23.22 -13.04
CA LYS A 18 -0.82 22.71 -14.42
C LYS A 18 0.59 23.01 -14.94
N GLN A 19 1.03 24.27 -14.82
CA GLN A 19 2.36 24.69 -15.25
C GLN A 19 3.48 23.96 -14.52
N LEU A 20 3.32 23.72 -13.20
CA LEU A 20 4.27 22.95 -12.42
C LEU A 20 4.40 21.51 -12.96
N LEU A 21 3.27 20.84 -13.19
CA LEU A 21 3.25 19.47 -13.71
C LEU A 21 3.82 19.39 -15.14
N GLU A 22 3.51 20.37 -16.00
CA GLU A 22 4.07 20.46 -17.36
C GLU A 22 5.60 20.57 -17.33
N ARG A 23 6.15 21.47 -16.50
CA ARG A 23 7.60 21.60 -16.34
C ARG A 23 8.27 20.32 -15.83
N ALA A 24 7.62 19.59 -14.93
CA ALA A 24 8.15 18.33 -14.40
C ALA A 24 8.09 17.20 -15.45
N ALA A 25 7.02 17.17 -16.25
CA ALA A 25 6.88 16.24 -17.37
C ALA A 25 7.97 16.51 -18.44
N ASP A 26 8.21 17.79 -18.78
CA ASP A 26 9.26 18.21 -19.69
C ASP A 26 10.66 17.80 -19.20
N ALA A 27 10.94 18.04 -17.91
CA ALA A 27 12.21 17.65 -17.28
C ALA A 27 12.46 16.14 -17.28
N THR A 28 11.41 15.34 -17.43
CA THR A 28 11.49 13.87 -17.49
C THR A 28 11.27 13.32 -18.91
N HIS A 29 11.19 14.19 -19.91
CA HIS A 29 10.98 13.85 -21.32
C HIS A 29 9.73 13.01 -21.58
N GLN A 30 8.65 13.29 -20.86
CA GLN A 30 7.37 12.60 -21.00
C GLN A 30 6.23 13.62 -21.13
N ASN A 31 5.12 13.19 -21.77
CA ASN A 31 3.94 14.06 -21.84
C ASN A 31 3.26 14.17 -20.47
N LEU A 32 2.50 15.24 -20.26
CA LEU A 32 1.83 15.54 -19.00
C LEU A 32 0.96 14.38 -18.49
N SER A 33 0.19 13.72 -19.37
CA SER A 33 -0.69 12.61 -18.97
C SER A 33 0.09 11.39 -18.51
N ALA A 34 1.21 11.06 -19.18
CA ALA A 34 2.08 9.96 -18.79
C ALA A 34 2.78 10.25 -17.45
N PHE A 35 3.31 11.47 -17.29
CA PHE A 35 3.93 11.91 -16.04
C PHE A 35 2.97 11.81 -14.85
N VAL A 36 1.76 12.37 -14.99
CA VAL A 36 0.75 12.36 -13.92
C VAL A 36 0.29 10.93 -13.61
N LEU A 37 0.05 10.11 -14.63
CA LEU A 37 -0.38 8.72 -14.42
C LEU A 37 0.71 7.91 -13.71
N GLN A 38 1.97 8.05 -14.12
CA GLN A 38 3.09 7.35 -13.49
C GLN A 38 3.26 7.77 -12.02
N ALA A 39 3.26 9.07 -11.75
CA ALA A 39 3.38 9.59 -10.38
C ALA A 39 2.22 9.13 -9.49
N ALA A 40 0.98 9.15 -10.02
CA ALA A 40 -0.19 8.68 -9.29
C ALA A 40 -0.15 7.17 -9.01
N ALA A 41 0.28 6.37 -9.99
CA ALA A 41 0.41 4.92 -9.83
C ALA A 41 1.47 4.56 -8.78
N GLN A 42 2.66 5.17 -8.87
CA GLN A 42 3.72 4.96 -7.89
C GLN A 42 3.24 5.33 -6.47
N HIS A 43 2.59 6.48 -6.32
CA HIS A 43 2.09 6.89 -5.01
C HIS A 43 0.98 5.95 -4.49
N ALA A 44 0.11 5.44 -5.38
CA ALA A 44 -0.89 4.44 -4.99
C ALA A 44 -0.23 3.13 -4.52
N GLU A 45 0.82 2.67 -5.20
CA GLU A 45 1.61 1.51 -4.76
C GLU A 45 2.24 1.74 -3.39
N GLU A 46 2.84 2.90 -3.15
CA GLU A 46 3.41 3.27 -1.85
C GLU A 46 2.35 3.25 -0.74
N VAL A 47 1.18 3.84 -0.97
CA VAL A 47 0.07 3.87 0.01
C VAL A 47 -0.46 2.47 0.31
N LEU A 48 -0.51 1.58 -0.69
CA LEU A 48 -0.91 0.19 -0.50
C LEU A 48 0.18 -0.65 0.19
N ALA A 49 1.46 -0.38 -0.12
CA ALA A 49 2.60 -1.04 0.50
C ALA A 49 2.77 -0.63 1.97
N GLU A 50 2.59 0.64 2.33
CA GLU A 50 2.63 1.11 3.72
C GLU A 50 1.58 0.42 4.60
N ARG A 51 0.46 -0.02 4.01
CA ARG A 51 -0.57 -0.80 4.74
C ARG A 51 -0.19 -2.26 4.97
N THR A 52 0.74 -2.81 4.18
CA THR A 52 1.11 -4.23 4.23
C THR A 52 2.46 -4.50 4.87
N ALA A 53 3.30 -3.46 5.02
CA ALA A 53 4.62 -3.58 5.62
C ALA A 53 4.64 -3.12 7.09
N ILE A 54 5.11 -3.99 7.99
CA ILE A 54 5.42 -3.63 9.38
C ILE A 54 6.89 -3.26 9.45
N LYS A 55 7.19 -1.98 9.72
CA LYS A 55 8.56 -1.52 9.96
C LYS A 55 8.96 -1.79 11.40
N LEU A 56 9.98 -2.62 11.60
CA LEU A 56 10.53 -2.93 12.92
C LEU A 56 11.82 -2.15 13.16
N SER A 57 12.05 -1.71 14.40
CA SER A 57 13.39 -1.28 14.81
C SER A 57 14.35 -2.49 14.82
N PRO A 58 15.67 -2.29 14.78
CA PRO A 58 16.62 -3.41 14.82
C PRO A 58 16.38 -4.36 16.00
N GLN A 59 16.11 -3.80 17.19
CA GLN A 59 15.80 -4.58 18.39
C GLN A 59 14.49 -5.36 18.27
N ALA A 60 13.45 -4.76 17.66
CA ALA A 60 12.18 -5.44 17.44
C ALA A 60 12.31 -6.53 16.36
N ALA A 61 13.17 -6.35 15.36
CA ALA A 61 13.46 -7.37 14.34
C ALA A 61 14.19 -8.58 14.92
N GLU A 62 15.15 -8.35 15.82
CA GLU A 62 15.85 -9.42 16.56
C GLU A 62 14.88 -10.20 17.45
N ALA A 63 14.12 -9.50 18.30
CA ALA A 63 13.11 -10.14 19.16
C ALA A 63 12.04 -10.90 18.36
N PHE A 64 11.62 -10.38 17.20
CA PHE A 64 10.69 -11.05 16.31
C PHE A 64 11.30 -12.33 15.70
N SER A 65 12.56 -12.26 15.27
CA SER A 65 13.28 -13.41 14.70
C SER A 65 13.48 -14.52 15.74
N ASP A 66 13.86 -14.16 16.97
CA ASP A 66 14.00 -15.09 18.08
C ASP A 66 12.67 -15.77 18.44
N ALA A 67 11.58 -14.99 18.41
CA ALA A 67 10.24 -15.52 18.66
C ALA A 67 9.79 -16.50 17.56
N LEU A 68 10.17 -16.27 16.29
CA LEU A 68 9.87 -17.18 15.18
C LEU A 68 10.70 -18.47 15.22
N ALA A 69 11.92 -18.42 15.78
CA ALA A 69 12.79 -19.58 15.89
C ALA A 69 12.32 -20.61 16.95
N GLN A 70 11.40 -20.22 17.83
CA GLN A 70 10.88 -21.07 18.90
C GLN A 70 9.45 -21.53 18.59
N PRO A 71 9.06 -22.77 19.00
CA PRO A 71 7.69 -23.21 18.85
C PRO A 71 6.75 -22.32 19.69
N ALA A 72 5.67 -21.85 19.07
CA ALA A 72 4.69 -21.00 19.72
C ALA A 72 4.05 -21.71 20.91
N ARG A 73 4.01 -21.04 22.06
CA ARG A 73 3.30 -21.51 23.26
C ARG A 73 1.97 -20.75 23.39
N VAL A 74 0.87 -21.49 23.38
CA VAL A 74 -0.46 -20.93 23.65
C VAL A 74 -0.56 -20.68 25.15
N ASN A 75 -0.71 -19.41 25.54
CA ASN A 75 -0.98 -19.08 26.94
C ASN A 75 -2.48 -19.27 27.26
N GLU A 76 -2.81 -19.33 28.55
CA GLU A 76 -4.18 -19.57 29.03
C GLU A 76 -5.19 -18.58 28.46
N ARG A 77 -4.79 -17.31 28.30
CA ARG A 77 -5.66 -16.25 27.74
C ARG A 77 -5.96 -16.47 26.27
N LEU A 78 -4.96 -16.91 25.48
CA LEU A 78 -5.14 -17.23 24.07
C LEU A 78 -5.97 -18.51 23.91
N ALA A 79 -5.74 -19.53 24.75
CA ALA A 79 -6.56 -20.75 24.76
C ALA A 79 -8.04 -20.42 25.02
N ALA A 80 -8.34 -19.65 26.07
CA ALA A 80 -9.70 -19.20 26.37
C ALA A 80 -10.34 -18.35 25.25
N ALA A 81 -9.52 -17.58 24.52
CA ALA A 81 -10.00 -16.80 23.38
C ALA A 81 -10.32 -17.67 22.15
N LEU A 82 -9.54 -18.74 21.92
CA LEU A 82 -9.77 -19.70 20.83
C LEU A 82 -11.03 -20.56 21.09
N ASP A 83 -11.30 -20.92 22.35
CA ASP A 83 -12.49 -21.67 22.74
C ASP A 83 -13.78 -20.82 22.75
N ARG A 84 -13.66 -19.50 22.62
CA ARG A 84 -14.83 -18.60 22.59
C ARG A 84 -15.57 -18.76 21.25
N PRO A 85 -16.89 -19.02 21.25
CA PRO A 85 -17.65 -19.13 20.02
C PRO A 85 -17.56 -17.84 19.21
N ARG A 86 -17.01 -17.93 17.99
CA ARG A 86 -16.86 -16.79 17.08
C ARG A 86 -18.24 -16.43 16.52
N GLY A 87 -18.87 -15.39 17.07
CA GLY A 87 -20.14 -14.85 16.57
C GLY A 87 -20.07 -14.16 15.21
N PHE A 88 -18.95 -14.28 14.49
CA PHE A 88 -18.77 -13.66 13.18
C PHE A 88 -19.26 -14.61 12.09
N ARG A 89 -20.50 -14.39 11.65
CA ARG A 89 -21.05 -14.97 10.42
C ARG A 89 -20.81 -13.95 9.31
N TRP A 90 -20.00 -14.28 8.30
CA TRP A 90 -19.98 -13.52 7.05
C TRP A 90 -21.43 -13.50 6.53
N ILE A 91 -21.95 -12.31 6.25
CA ILE A 91 -23.26 -12.12 5.63
C ILE A 91 -23.08 -12.48 4.16
N ASP A 92 -23.92 -13.40 3.66
CA ASP A 92 -24.06 -13.73 2.23
C ASP A 92 -24.39 -12.50 1.38
#